data_AF-A0A708CF31-F1
#
_entry.id   AF-A0A708CF31-F1
#
_cell.length_a   1.000
_cell.length_b   1.000
_cell.length_c   1.000
_cell.angle_alpha   90.00
_cell.angle_beta   90.00
_cell.angle_gamma   90.00
#
_symmetry.space_group_name_H-M   'P 1'
#
loop_
_entity.id
_entity.type
_entity.pdbx_description
1 polymer ?
#
loop_
_entity_poly.entity_id
_entity_poly.type
_entity_poly.pdbx_seq_one_letter_code
_entity_poly.pdbx_strand_id
1 'polypeptide(L)'
;MHVVYGETINDVIMKILEKVLTDGVSISTRNGDAITIYDVSMILRNPRSRHLSLVGRKNNIFSTFAEAMWVLAGDNRIKPYLTFFLPRAPEYSDDGVIWRAAYGERLYAHGQLENVIQQFKKDGIFTRRAVISLYMPDRDTNDSLRHIYNLENSVDIPCNNLIHFFITPDKKLNVKIIQRSGDLIFGVSNINIFEFSLLQDIVLSVLQKEVDSQITMGYLHQSVTNLHIYECRINQANEILKNKEKQITNLINDDDISFPPSLIGIKSLFNDIVSFLDIIITTAPQKISTIDKESEKLKNIFVKHAINTERNLLWGYAEAALSYIYQKRFNQPISLTAALSNDFNLSVSSNYFNENSKERI
;
A
#
# COMPACT_ATOMS: atom_id res chain seq x y z
N MET A 1 -15.37 4.09 20.81
CA MET A 1 -14.18 3.33 20.39
C MET A 1 -14.57 1.96 19.85
N HIS A 2 -14.44 1.76 18.54
CA HIS A 2 -14.59 0.46 17.88
C HIS A 2 -13.21 -0.15 17.74
N VAL A 3 -13.03 -1.41 18.13
CA VAL A 3 -11.73 -2.09 18.02
C VAL A 3 -11.91 -3.44 17.33
N VAL A 4 -11.11 -3.69 16.28
CA VAL A 4 -11.07 -4.96 15.59
C VAL A 4 -9.65 -5.48 15.52
N TYR A 5 -9.52 -6.80 15.67
CA TYR A 5 -8.25 -7.52 15.55
C TYR A 5 -8.42 -8.63 14.54
N GLY A 6 -7.38 -8.85 13.73
CA GLY A 6 -7.31 -10.01 12.85
C GLY A 6 -5.87 -10.38 12.52
N GLU A 7 -5.68 -11.64 12.14
CA GLU A 7 -4.38 -12.13 11.70
C GLU A 7 -4.06 -11.68 10.27
N THR A 8 -5.08 -11.58 9.41
CA THR A 8 -4.93 -11.19 8.00
C THR A 8 -5.71 -9.91 7.71
N ILE A 9 -5.36 -9.23 6.61
CA ILE A 9 -6.16 -8.11 6.12
C ILE A 9 -7.60 -8.54 5.81
N ASN A 10 -7.81 -9.75 5.27
CA ASN A 10 -9.13 -10.26 4.93
C ASN A 10 -10.03 -10.38 6.17
N ASP A 11 -9.49 -10.89 7.28
CA ASP A 11 -10.19 -10.98 8.57
C ASP A 11 -10.50 -9.59 9.17
N VAL A 12 -9.50 -8.70 9.21
CA VAL A 12 -9.67 -7.32 9.70
C VAL A 12 -10.75 -6.58 8.90
N ILE A 13 -10.69 -6.64 7.56
CA ILE A 13 -11.63 -5.95 6.68
C ILE A 13 -13.04 -6.53 6.80
N MET A 14 -13.21 -7.84 6.89
CA MET A 14 -14.53 -8.45 7.11
C MET A 14 -15.17 -7.98 8.41
N LYS A 15 -14.42 -8.00 9.52
CA LYS A 15 -14.91 -7.58 10.84
C LYS A 15 -15.30 -6.10 10.88
N ILE A 16 -14.47 -5.22 10.30
CA ILE A 16 -14.77 -3.79 10.33
C ILE A 16 -15.88 -3.42 9.35
N LEU A 17 -15.98 -4.08 8.20
CA LEU A 17 -17.05 -3.87 7.23
C LEU A 17 -18.41 -4.19 7.83
N GLU A 18 -18.56 -5.33 8.51
CA GLU A 18 -19.78 -5.70 9.22
C GLU A 18 -20.15 -4.64 10.28
N LYS A 19 -19.14 -4.10 10.97
CA LYS A 19 -19.34 -3.06 11.99
C LYS A 19 -19.79 -1.73 11.41
N VAL A 20 -19.21 -1.29 10.28
CA VAL A 20 -19.66 -0.06 9.59
C VAL A 20 -21.09 -0.21 9.08
N LEU A 21 -21.44 -1.36 8.51
CA LEU A 21 -22.79 -1.60 7.98
C LEU A 21 -23.86 -1.73 9.07
N THR A 22 -23.48 -2.17 10.27
CA THR A 22 -24.41 -2.37 11.39
C THR A 22 -24.56 -1.12 12.27
N ASP A 23 -23.44 -0.50 12.63
CA ASP A 23 -23.39 0.58 13.62
C ASP A 23 -23.31 1.97 12.96
N GLY A 24 -23.15 2.01 11.63
CA GLY A 24 -22.85 3.24 10.91
C GLY A 24 -24.02 4.21 10.83
N VAL A 25 -23.69 5.49 10.82
CA VAL A 25 -24.66 6.59 10.64
C VAL A 25 -24.45 7.25 9.29
N SER A 26 -25.56 7.63 8.64
CA SER A 26 -25.51 8.35 7.37
C SER A 26 -25.06 9.80 7.58
N ILE A 27 -24.14 10.25 6.74
CA ILE A 27 -23.63 11.62 6.71
C ILE A 27 -23.50 12.11 5.27
N SER A 28 -23.63 13.42 5.06
CA SER A 28 -23.26 14.06 3.80
C SER A 28 -21.84 14.59 3.85
N THR A 29 -21.07 14.38 2.77
CA THR A 29 -19.68 14.83 2.66
C THR A 29 -19.42 15.54 1.34
N ARG A 30 -18.25 16.18 1.21
CA ARG A 30 -17.81 16.81 -0.06
C ARG A 30 -17.82 15.84 -1.24
N ASN A 31 -17.51 14.57 -1.00
CA ASN A 31 -17.33 13.55 -2.05
C ASN A 31 -18.56 12.63 -2.18
N GLY A 32 -19.71 13.04 -1.63
CA GLY A 32 -20.95 12.28 -1.64
C GLY A 32 -21.35 11.76 -0.25
N ASP A 33 -22.57 11.27 -0.16
CA ASP A 33 -23.10 10.68 1.07
C ASP A 33 -22.33 9.40 1.44
N ALA A 34 -22.26 9.12 2.74
CA ALA A 34 -21.53 7.98 3.28
C ALA A 34 -22.17 7.45 4.56
N ILE A 35 -21.93 6.17 4.84
CA ILE A 35 -22.19 5.56 6.15
C ILE A 35 -20.87 5.55 6.92
N THR A 36 -20.88 6.08 8.15
CA THR A 36 -19.65 6.26 8.94
C THR A 36 -19.76 5.74 10.37
N ILE A 37 -18.63 5.30 10.91
CA ILE A 37 -18.38 5.12 12.33
C ILE A 37 -17.14 5.92 12.74
N TYR A 38 -17.09 6.33 14.01
CA TYR A 38 -16.03 7.18 14.53
C TYR A 38 -15.14 6.43 15.53
N ASP A 39 -13.88 6.86 15.64
CA ASP A 39 -12.92 6.35 16.61
C ASP A 39 -12.73 4.82 16.52
N VAL A 40 -12.10 4.40 15.42
CA VAL A 40 -11.86 3.02 15.06
C VAL A 40 -10.38 2.66 15.24
N SER A 41 -10.12 1.51 15.83
CA SER A 41 -8.81 0.86 15.86
C SER A 41 -8.85 -0.47 15.11
N MET A 42 -8.12 -0.56 14.01
CA MET A 42 -7.91 -1.81 13.26
C MET A 42 -6.50 -2.33 13.52
N ILE A 43 -6.37 -3.55 14.06
CA ILE A 43 -5.09 -4.17 14.39
C ILE A 43 -4.89 -5.41 13.52
N LEU A 44 -3.88 -5.35 12.67
CA LEU A 44 -3.39 -6.47 11.86
C LEU A 44 -2.21 -7.12 12.56
N ARG A 45 -2.41 -8.34 13.08
CA ARG A 45 -1.43 -9.07 13.90
C ARG A 45 -0.31 -9.70 13.08
N ASN A 46 -0.58 -10.09 11.83
CA ASN A 46 0.45 -10.47 10.87
C ASN A 46 0.46 -9.49 9.67
N PRO A 47 1.25 -8.41 9.75
CA PRO A 47 1.35 -7.42 8.67
C PRO A 47 1.81 -7.95 7.31
N ARG A 48 2.37 -9.16 7.20
CA ARG A 48 2.70 -9.78 5.90
C ARG A 48 1.50 -10.44 5.23
N SER A 49 0.47 -10.79 5.99
CA SER A 49 -0.81 -11.30 5.45
C SER A 49 -1.70 -10.14 4.96
N ARG A 50 -1.14 -9.33 4.04
CA ARG A 50 -1.65 -8.04 3.56
C ARG A 50 -2.37 -8.10 2.21
N HIS A 51 -2.57 -9.30 1.66
CA HIS A 51 -3.16 -9.47 0.33
C HIS A 51 -4.69 -9.60 0.40
N LEU A 52 -5.39 -8.51 0.07
CA LEU A 52 -6.84 -8.50 0.07
C LEU A 52 -7.41 -9.31 -1.12
N SER A 53 -8.19 -10.34 -0.82
CA SER A 53 -8.73 -11.32 -1.78
C SER A 53 -10.21 -11.66 -1.55
N LEU A 54 -10.93 -10.84 -0.76
CA LEU A 54 -12.35 -11.04 -0.48
C LEU A 54 -13.22 -11.08 -1.76
N VAL A 55 -14.07 -12.10 -1.87
CA VAL A 55 -15.07 -12.22 -2.93
C VAL A 55 -16.02 -11.02 -2.88
N GLY A 56 -16.28 -10.42 -4.04
CA GLY A 56 -17.09 -9.20 -4.18
C GLY A 56 -16.31 -7.89 -3.99
N ARG A 57 -15.09 -7.93 -3.44
CA ARG A 57 -14.28 -6.72 -3.18
C ARG A 57 -13.78 -6.03 -4.45
N LYS A 58 -13.50 -6.79 -5.52
CA LYS A 58 -13.11 -6.26 -6.84
C LYS A 58 -12.00 -5.18 -6.75
N ASN A 59 -11.04 -5.34 -5.84
CA ASN A 59 -9.84 -4.49 -5.77
C ASN A 59 -8.88 -4.84 -6.90
N ASN A 60 -8.17 -3.85 -7.43
CA ASN A 60 -7.08 -4.09 -8.36
C ASN A 60 -5.79 -4.31 -7.57
N ILE A 61 -5.46 -5.57 -7.27
CA ILE A 61 -4.24 -5.91 -6.51
C ILE A 61 -2.96 -5.48 -7.23
N PHE A 62 -2.96 -5.50 -8.56
CA PHE A 62 -1.82 -5.05 -9.37
C PHE A 62 -1.58 -3.54 -9.21
N SER A 63 -2.66 -2.77 -9.11
CA SER A 63 -2.57 -1.35 -8.75
C SER A 63 -2.05 -1.15 -7.34
N THR A 64 -2.47 -1.96 -6.36
CA THR A 64 -1.94 -1.88 -4.99
C THR A 64 -0.43 -2.09 -4.95
N PHE A 65 0.07 -3.12 -5.66
CA PHE A 65 1.51 -3.39 -5.74
C PHE A 65 2.27 -2.25 -6.41
N ALA A 66 1.77 -1.76 -7.55
CA ALA A 66 2.39 -0.67 -8.30
C ALA A 66 2.39 0.65 -7.51
N GLU A 67 1.26 1.02 -6.91
CA GLU A 67 1.10 2.25 -6.11
C GLU A 67 2.02 2.22 -4.90
N ALA A 68 2.13 1.09 -4.18
CA ALA A 68 3.06 0.97 -3.06
C ALA A 68 4.52 1.13 -3.49
N MET A 69 4.93 0.55 -4.62
CA MET A 69 6.28 0.75 -5.18
C MET A 69 6.52 2.20 -5.58
N TRP A 70 5.52 2.87 -6.16
CA TRP A 70 5.57 4.30 -6.52
C TRP A 70 5.68 5.21 -5.30
N VAL A 71 4.93 4.94 -4.23
CA VAL A 71 5.05 5.63 -2.93
C VAL A 71 6.46 5.43 -2.38
N LEU A 72 6.95 4.19 -2.35
CA LEU A 72 8.26 3.90 -1.75
C LEU A 72 9.44 4.36 -2.63
N ALA A 73 9.25 4.58 -3.92
CA ALA A 73 10.19 5.29 -4.78
C ALA A 73 10.29 6.79 -4.41
N GLY A 74 9.25 7.33 -3.77
CA GLY A 74 9.16 8.76 -3.44
C GLY A 74 8.65 9.59 -4.61
N ASP A 75 7.96 8.98 -5.56
CA ASP A 75 7.40 9.67 -6.73
C ASP A 75 6.08 10.38 -6.34
N ASN A 76 5.77 11.45 -7.05
CA ASN A 76 4.54 12.22 -6.91
C ASN A 76 3.84 12.48 -8.26
N ARG A 77 4.43 12.05 -9.38
CA ARG A 77 3.88 12.22 -10.73
C ARG A 77 2.75 11.24 -10.98
N ILE A 78 1.61 11.74 -11.48
CA ILE A 78 0.47 10.87 -11.78
C ILE A 78 0.59 10.17 -13.13
N LYS A 79 1.39 10.68 -14.06
CA LYS A 79 1.60 10.10 -15.41
C LYS A 79 3.09 9.81 -15.64
N PRO A 80 3.41 8.79 -16.44
CA PRO A 80 2.51 7.78 -17.02
C PRO A 80 2.19 6.63 -16.05
N TYR A 81 3.15 6.26 -15.19
CA TYR A 81 3.09 5.11 -14.29
C TYR A 81 1.78 5.00 -13.48
N LEU A 82 1.49 5.98 -12.63
CA LEU A 82 0.39 5.85 -11.68
C LEU A 82 -0.98 5.80 -12.39
N THR A 83 -1.19 6.65 -13.40
CA THR A 83 -2.45 6.67 -14.19
C THR A 83 -2.67 5.36 -14.94
N PHE A 84 -1.61 4.66 -15.35
CA PHE A 84 -1.75 3.35 -16.00
C PHE A 84 -2.38 2.31 -15.06
N PHE A 85 -1.89 2.23 -13.81
CA PHE A 85 -2.37 1.28 -12.82
C PHE A 85 -3.66 1.74 -12.12
N LEU A 86 -3.76 3.04 -11.88
CA LEU A 86 -4.87 3.73 -11.23
C LEU A 86 -5.44 4.81 -12.17
N PRO A 87 -6.32 4.45 -13.13
CA PRO A 87 -6.86 5.38 -14.13
C PRO A 87 -7.56 6.62 -13.56
N ARG A 88 -8.06 6.53 -12.32
CA ARG A 88 -8.69 7.63 -11.60
C ARG A 88 -7.71 8.61 -10.96
N ALA A 89 -6.39 8.36 -11.00
CA ALA A 89 -5.41 9.23 -10.35
C ALA A 89 -5.54 10.73 -10.74
N PRO A 90 -5.84 11.09 -12.01
CA PRO A 90 -6.09 12.48 -12.38
C PRO A 90 -7.26 13.16 -11.67
N GLU A 91 -8.25 12.41 -11.16
CA GLU A 91 -9.38 12.98 -10.42
C GLU A 91 -8.98 13.52 -9.04
N TYR A 92 -7.81 13.12 -8.54
CA TYR A 92 -7.27 13.50 -7.22
C TYR A 92 -6.00 14.35 -7.35
N SER A 93 -5.82 15.04 -8.47
CA SER A 93 -4.70 15.93 -8.72
C SER A 93 -5.21 17.34 -8.94
N ASP A 94 -4.62 18.32 -8.24
CA ASP A 94 -5.00 19.72 -8.38
C ASP A 94 -4.60 20.30 -9.76
N ASP A 95 -3.52 19.80 -10.36
CA ASP A 95 -2.94 20.30 -11.62
C ASP A 95 -2.94 19.30 -12.78
N GLY A 96 -3.36 18.05 -12.53
CA GLY A 96 -3.33 16.97 -13.51
C GLY A 96 -1.92 16.44 -13.84
N VAL A 97 -0.91 16.79 -13.03
CA VAL A 97 0.51 16.41 -13.20
C VAL A 97 1.02 15.64 -11.98
N ILE A 98 0.76 16.13 -10.76
CA ILE A 98 1.22 15.51 -9.52
C ILE A 98 0.09 15.25 -8.52
N TRP A 99 0.29 14.29 -7.62
CA TRP A 99 -0.41 14.20 -6.35
C TRP A 99 0.40 14.96 -5.29
N ARG A 100 -0.08 16.15 -4.93
CA ARG A 100 0.55 17.04 -3.95
C ARG A 100 0.66 16.42 -2.55
N ALA A 101 -0.27 15.54 -2.20
CA ALA A 101 -0.27 14.80 -0.94
C ALA A 101 0.27 13.37 -1.04
N ALA A 102 0.96 13.03 -2.15
CA ALA A 102 1.63 11.75 -2.30
C ALA A 102 2.51 11.44 -1.08
N TYR A 103 2.29 10.27 -0.48
CA TYR A 103 3.02 9.88 0.73
C TYR A 103 4.50 9.68 0.48
N GLY A 104 4.90 9.27 -0.72
CA GLY A 104 6.29 8.99 -1.05
C GLY A 104 7.22 10.17 -0.78
N GLU A 105 6.94 11.32 -1.37
CA GLU A 105 7.72 12.54 -1.13
C GLU A 105 7.76 12.90 0.37
N ARG A 106 6.64 12.70 1.08
CA ARG A 106 6.48 13.06 2.50
C ARG A 106 7.25 12.15 3.45
N LEU A 107 7.37 10.86 3.13
CA LEU A 107 8.21 9.90 3.87
C LEU A 107 9.68 10.35 3.89
N TYR A 108 10.17 10.88 2.76
CA TYR A 108 11.55 11.33 2.60
C TYR A 108 11.78 12.80 2.95
N ALA A 109 10.72 13.60 3.03
CA ALA A 109 10.82 15.02 3.37
C ALA A 109 11.52 15.21 4.72
N HIS A 110 12.41 16.20 4.80
CA HIS A 110 13.19 16.52 6.00
C HIS A 110 13.98 15.34 6.59
N GLY A 111 14.25 14.29 5.80
CA GLY A 111 14.95 13.09 6.26
C GLY A 111 14.18 12.30 7.34
N GLN A 112 12.84 12.35 7.33
CA GLN A 112 12.01 11.74 8.39
C GLN A 112 12.21 10.23 8.49
N LEU A 113 12.26 9.51 7.37
CA LEU A 113 12.48 8.06 7.37
C LEU A 113 13.88 7.69 7.89
N GLU A 114 14.91 8.46 7.51
CA GLU A 114 16.26 8.31 8.06
C GLU A 114 16.28 8.61 9.56
N ASN A 115 15.55 9.65 10.00
CA ASN A 115 15.44 10.01 11.40
C ASN A 115 14.82 8.88 12.23
N VAL A 116 13.82 8.15 11.73
CA VAL A 116 13.27 6.96 12.42
C VAL A 116 14.38 5.98 12.80
N ILE A 117 15.25 5.63 11.85
CA ILE A 117 16.38 4.72 12.11
C ILE A 117 17.38 5.34 13.09
N GLN A 118 17.66 6.64 12.95
CA GLN A 118 18.57 7.35 13.86
C GLN A 118 18.06 7.39 15.30
N GLN A 119 16.74 7.52 15.52
CA GLN A 119 16.17 7.48 16.86
C GLN A 119 16.41 6.12 17.53
N PHE A 120 16.19 5.01 16.82
CA PHE A 120 16.47 3.67 17.36
C PHE A 120 17.96 3.45 17.64
N LYS A 121 18.86 4.01 16.82
CA LYS A 121 20.31 3.94 17.04
C LYS A 121 20.78 4.75 18.25
N LYS A 122 20.29 5.98 18.41
CA LYS A 122 20.79 6.94 19.41
C LYS A 122 20.12 6.76 20.77
N ASP A 123 18.79 6.60 20.78
CA ASP A 123 18.00 6.49 22.02
C ASP A 123 17.79 5.02 22.44
N GLY A 124 18.17 4.07 21.58
CA GLY A 124 17.99 2.63 21.79
C GLY A 124 16.67 2.09 21.24
N ILE A 125 16.54 0.76 21.24
CA ILE A 125 15.41 0.05 20.61
C ILE A 125 14.04 0.44 21.19
N PHE A 126 13.98 0.94 22.43
CA PHE A 126 12.74 1.37 23.09
C PHE A 126 12.44 2.87 22.95
N THR A 127 13.05 3.55 21.97
CA THR A 127 12.76 4.96 21.71
C THR A 127 11.25 5.20 21.50
N ARG A 128 10.80 6.37 21.98
CA ARG A 128 9.43 6.86 21.80
C ARG A 128 9.35 8.03 20.81
N ARG A 129 10.44 8.27 20.08
CA ARG A 129 10.63 9.43 19.20
C ARG A 129 10.62 9.10 17.70
N ALA A 130 10.54 7.82 17.35
CA ALA A 130 10.56 7.36 15.97
C ALA A 130 9.19 7.59 15.29
N VAL A 131 9.03 8.75 14.64
CA VAL A 131 7.78 9.18 14.00
C VAL A 131 8.00 9.77 12.61
N ILE A 132 6.97 9.70 11.77
CA ILE A 132 6.88 10.38 10.46
C ILE A 132 5.55 11.13 10.38
N SER A 133 5.59 12.44 10.13
CA SER A 133 4.42 13.25 9.83
C SER A 133 4.14 13.25 8.33
N LEU A 134 2.96 12.78 7.95
CA LEU A 134 2.45 12.85 6.59
C LEU A 134 1.64 14.14 6.36
N TYR A 135 0.87 14.59 7.36
CA TYR A 135 0.29 15.94 7.31
C TYR A 135 1.36 16.96 7.64
N MET A 136 1.49 17.99 6.82
CA MET A 136 2.53 19.02 6.93
C MET A 136 1.84 20.38 6.93
N PRO A 137 1.79 21.09 8.08
CA PRO A 137 1.08 22.38 8.18
C PRO A 137 1.54 23.41 7.16
N ASP A 138 2.84 23.41 6.83
CA ASP A 138 3.48 24.25 5.82
C ASP A 138 3.09 23.88 4.37
N ARG A 139 2.33 22.80 4.16
CA ARG A 139 1.85 22.38 2.84
C ARG A 139 0.33 22.23 2.75
N ASP A 140 -0.33 21.88 3.85
CA ASP A 140 -1.71 21.36 3.84
C ASP A 140 -2.73 22.25 4.57
N THR A 141 -2.29 23.36 5.17
CA THR A 141 -3.22 24.36 5.72
C THR A 141 -3.80 25.22 4.60
N ASN A 142 -4.98 25.80 4.80
CA ASN A 142 -5.57 26.75 3.84
C ASN A 142 -4.64 27.94 3.55
N ASP A 143 -3.87 28.37 4.55
CA ASP A 143 -2.86 29.43 4.40
C ASP A 143 -1.75 28.99 3.43
N SER A 144 -1.17 27.81 3.65
CA SER A 144 -0.18 27.22 2.73
C SER A 144 -0.73 26.98 1.33
N LEU A 145 -1.96 26.46 1.20
CA LEU A 145 -2.60 26.26 -0.10
C LEU A 145 -2.68 27.57 -0.90
N ARG A 146 -3.12 28.66 -0.26
CA ARG A 146 -3.26 29.97 -0.90
C ARG A 146 -1.90 30.59 -1.24
N HIS A 147 -0.96 30.58 -0.30
CA HIS A 147 0.27 31.35 -0.42
C HIS A 147 1.40 30.62 -1.15
N ILE A 148 1.45 29.30 -1.09
CA ILE A 148 2.51 28.49 -1.71
C ILE A 148 2.04 27.94 -3.06
N TYR A 149 0.79 27.49 -3.14
CA TYR A 149 0.27 26.79 -4.31
C TYR A 149 -0.73 27.61 -5.12
N ASN A 150 -1.15 28.80 -4.64
CA ASN A 150 -2.20 29.61 -5.25
C ASN A 150 -3.52 28.82 -5.43
N LEU A 151 -3.87 28.02 -4.42
CA LEU A 151 -5.08 27.20 -4.37
C LEU A 151 -5.99 27.65 -3.22
N GLU A 152 -7.27 27.88 -3.51
CA GLU A 152 -8.27 28.13 -2.45
C GLU A 152 -8.68 26.86 -1.72
N ASN A 153 -8.68 25.73 -2.43
CA ASN A 153 -8.97 24.40 -1.91
C ASN A 153 -8.12 23.38 -2.69
N SER A 154 -7.91 22.22 -2.09
CA SER A 154 -7.23 21.09 -2.74
C SER A 154 -8.13 19.85 -2.73
N VAL A 155 -8.09 19.09 -3.83
CA VAL A 155 -8.72 17.76 -3.88
C VAL A 155 -7.87 16.71 -3.16
N ASP A 156 -6.60 17.02 -2.90
CA ASP A 156 -5.57 16.10 -2.44
C ASP A 156 -4.95 16.54 -1.10
N ILE A 157 -5.63 16.25 0.00
CA ILE A 157 -5.13 16.47 1.38
C ILE A 157 -4.85 15.11 2.02
N PRO A 158 -3.67 14.89 2.65
CA PRO A 158 -3.33 13.57 3.17
C PRO A 158 -4.34 13.13 4.23
N CYS A 159 -4.80 11.88 4.08
CA CYS A 159 -5.78 11.28 4.98
C CYS A 159 -5.11 10.59 6.17
N ASN A 160 -3.94 9.98 5.94
CA ASN A 160 -3.03 9.54 7.00
C ASN A 160 -2.18 10.73 7.47
N ASN A 161 -1.96 10.85 8.77
CA ASN A 161 -1.37 12.06 9.36
C ASN A 161 -0.03 11.78 10.03
N LEU A 162 0.06 10.72 10.85
CA LEU A 162 1.23 10.43 11.67
C LEU A 162 1.47 8.92 11.72
N ILE A 163 2.73 8.51 11.55
CA ILE A 163 3.17 7.13 11.67
C ILE A 163 4.13 7.05 12.85
N HIS A 164 3.88 6.09 13.75
CA HIS A 164 4.71 5.79 14.90
C HIS A 164 5.36 4.43 14.73
N PHE A 165 6.65 4.34 14.97
CA PHE A 165 7.38 3.09 15.07
C PHE A 165 7.80 2.88 16.51
N PHE A 166 7.58 1.69 17.05
CA PHE A 166 7.98 1.35 18.41
C PHE A 166 8.26 -0.14 18.55
N ILE A 167 9.22 -0.48 19.39
CA ILE A 167 9.57 -1.87 19.67
C ILE A 167 9.09 -2.22 21.08
N THR A 168 8.38 -3.33 21.23
CA THR A 168 7.94 -3.86 22.52
C THR A 168 9.04 -4.68 23.20
N PRO A 169 8.96 -4.96 24.52
CA PRO A 169 10.00 -5.71 25.24
C PRO A 169 10.35 -7.09 24.65
N ASP A 170 9.42 -7.72 23.92
CA ASP A 170 9.63 -8.96 23.17
C ASP A 170 10.32 -8.75 21.80
N LYS A 171 10.94 -7.58 21.60
CA LYS A 171 11.68 -7.18 20.38
C LYS A 171 10.85 -7.19 19.09
N LYS A 172 9.55 -6.88 19.18
CA LYS A 172 8.71 -6.76 17.99
C LYS A 172 8.57 -5.31 17.55
N LEU A 173 8.92 -5.02 16.30
CA LEU A 173 8.69 -3.72 15.68
C LEU A 173 7.21 -3.60 15.31
N ASN A 174 6.50 -2.69 15.96
CA ASN A 174 5.11 -2.36 15.69
C ASN A 174 5.03 -1.00 14.99
N VAL A 175 4.00 -0.83 14.17
CA VAL A 175 3.67 0.46 13.56
C VAL A 175 2.25 0.88 13.94
N LYS A 176 2.08 2.17 14.28
CA LYS A 176 0.75 2.77 14.50
C LYS A 176 0.58 3.97 13.59
N ILE A 177 -0.54 4.01 12.87
CA ILE A 177 -0.89 5.08 11.94
C ILE A 177 -2.12 5.81 12.48
N ILE A 178 -2.07 7.13 12.46
CA ILE A 178 -3.20 8.01 12.77
C ILE A 178 -3.78 8.52 11.45
N GLN A 179 -5.08 8.28 11.24
CA GLN A 179 -5.79 8.64 10.03
C GLN A 179 -7.04 9.45 10.37
N ARG A 180 -7.12 10.70 9.92
CA ARG A 180 -8.29 11.56 10.15
C ARG A 180 -9.55 11.08 9.43
N SER A 181 -9.40 10.42 8.27
CA SER A 181 -10.49 10.05 7.37
C SER A 181 -10.11 8.81 6.56
N GLY A 182 -10.94 7.77 6.59
CA GLY A 182 -10.67 6.51 5.90
C GLY A 182 -11.87 5.98 5.12
N ASP A 183 -11.72 5.95 3.80
CA ASP A 183 -12.60 5.17 2.93
C ASP A 183 -12.24 3.69 3.10
N LEU A 184 -13.16 2.92 3.67
CA LEU A 184 -12.94 1.50 3.94
C LEU A 184 -12.78 0.69 2.66
N ILE A 185 -13.54 1.02 1.60
CA ILE A 185 -13.52 0.27 0.35
C ILE A 185 -12.31 0.64 -0.50
N PHE A 186 -11.92 1.90 -0.62
CA PHE A 186 -10.71 2.24 -1.39
C PHE A 186 -9.50 2.48 -0.51
N GLY A 187 -9.42 3.58 0.23
CA GLY A 187 -8.17 3.99 0.88
C GLY A 187 -7.62 2.94 1.86
N VAL A 188 -8.40 2.57 2.86
CA VAL A 188 -7.96 1.70 3.97
C VAL A 188 -7.61 0.30 3.47
N SER A 189 -8.52 -0.35 2.74
CA SER A 189 -8.36 -1.76 2.35
C SER A 189 -7.54 -1.95 1.08
N ASN A 190 -7.52 -0.99 0.14
CA ASN A 190 -6.78 -1.15 -1.11
C ASN A 190 -5.29 -0.85 -0.96
N ILE A 191 -4.93 0.22 -0.25
CA ILE A 191 -3.54 0.73 -0.26
C ILE A 191 -2.97 0.97 1.13
N ASN A 192 -3.67 1.65 2.05
CA ASN A 192 -3.07 2.11 3.31
C ASN A 192 -2.48 0.96 4.15
N ILE A 193 -3.25 -0.11 4.43
CA ILE A 193 -2.74 -1.24 5.23
C ILE A 193 -1.58 -1.92 4.51
N PHE A 194 -1.66 -2.04 3.18
CA PHE A 194 -0.64 -2.68 2.37
C PHE A 194 0.68 -1.89 2.36
N GLU A 195 0.64 -0.61 2.04
CA GLU A 195 1.83 0.24 1.91
C GLU A 195 2.53 0.45 3.27
N PHE A 196 1.76 0.61 4.36
CA PHE A 196 2.36 0.82 5.69
C PHE A 196 2.93 -0.46 6.29
N SER A 197 2.35 -1.63 5.98
CA SER A 197 2.96 -2.91 6.36
C SER A 197 4.21 -3.22 5.53
N LEU A 198 4.27 -2.79 4.27
CA LEU A 198 5.49 -2.86 3.47
C LEU A 198 6.57 -1.87 3.96
N LEU A 199 6.19 -0.66 4.37
CA LEU A 199 7.08 0.30 5.04
C LEU A 199 7.63 -0.27 6.35
N GLN A 200 6.80 -0.99 7.12
CA GLN A 200 7.22 -1.68 8.34
C GLN A 200 8.28 -2.73 8.07
N ASP A 201 8.14 -3.52 6.99
CA ASP A 201 9.16 -4.49 6.54
C ASP A 201 10.49 -3.80 6.18
N ILE A 202 10.44 -2.64 5.51
CA ILE A 202 11.62 -1.84 5.16
C ILE A 202 12.36 -1.39 6.42
N VAL A 203 11.63 -0.79 7.36
CA VAL A 203 12.21 -0.32 8.64
C VAL A 203 12.76 -1.50 9.44
N LEU A 204 12.03 -2.61 9.51
CA LEU A 204 12.49 -3.84 10.17
C LEU A 204 13.82 -4.34 9.59
N SER A 205 13.90 -4.47 8.27
CA SER A 205 15.10 -4.93 7.56
C SER A 205 16.32 -4.07 7.86
N VAL A 206 16.16 -2.74 7.92
CA VAL A 206 17.26 -1.82 8.24
C VAL A 206 17.64 -1.93 9.73
N LEU A 207 16.66 -1.98 10.63
CA LEU A 207 16.93 -2.12 12.08
C LEU A 207 17.61 -3.45 12.43
N GLN A 208 17.25 -4.55 11.78
CA GLN A 208 17.90 -5.85 11.96
C GLN A 208 19.38 -5.83 11.56
N LYS A 209 19.73 -5.06 10.52
CA LYS A 209 21.11 -4.94 10.02
C LYS A 209 21.93 -3.95 10.83
N GLU A 210 21.33 -2.84 11.25
CA GLU A 210 22.06 -1.69 11.77
C GLU A 210 21.91 -1.46 13.29
N VAL A 211 20.96 -2.12 13.95
CA VAL A 211 20.61 -1.87 15.36
C VAL A 211 20.61 -3.16 16.18
N ASP A 212 19.73 -4.12 15.86
CA ASP A 212 19.60 -5.37 16.61
C ASP A 212 18.97 -6.45 15.73
N SER A 213 19.74 -7.49 15.41
CA SER A 213 19.32 -8.59 14.54
C SER A 213 18.21 -9.47 15.13
N GLN A 214 17.90 -9.33 16.42
CA GLN A 214 16.82 -10.07 17.09
C GLN A 214 15.46 -9.37 16.99
N ILE A 215 15.39 -8.16 16.41
CA ILE A 215 14.10 -7.49 16.19
C ILE A 215 13.29 -8.31 15.18
N THR A 216 12.02 -8.52 15.48
CA THR A 216 11.08 -9.26 14.63
C THR A 216 9.86 -8.42 14.29
N MET A 217 9.03 -8.90 13.36
CA MET A 217 7.79 -8.24 12.97
C MET A 217 6.78 -8.23 14.13
N GLY A 218 6.23 -7.05 14.43
CA GLY A 218 5.10 -6.87 15.33
C GLY A 218 3.78 -6.70 14.57
N TYR A 219 2.82 -5.99 15.17
CA TYR A 219 1.54 -5.69 14.55
C TYR A 219 1.53 -4.32 13.86
N LEU A 220 0.54 -4.14 12.97
CA LEU A 220 0.17 -2.84 12.41
C LEU A 220 -1.14 -2.38 13.03
N HIS A 221 -1.20 -1.14 13.51
CA HIS A 221 -2.40 -0.52 14.07
C HIS A 221 -2.79 0.71 13.25
N GLN A 222 -3.91 0.63 12.54
CA GLN A 222 -4.54 1.75 11.86
C GLN A 222 -5.62 2.36 12.76
N SER A 223 -5.39 3.57 13.25
CA SER A 223 -6.33 4.34 14.08
C SER A 223 -7.03 5.38 13.23
N VAL A 224 -8.34 5.22 13.03
CA VAL A 224 -9.13 6.05 12.11
C VAL A 224 -10.19 6.85 12.86
N THR A 225 -10.16 8.18 12.72
CA THR A 225 -11.12 9.07 13.39
C THR A 225 -12.50 8.98 12.75
N ASN A 226 -12.58 9.04 11.42
CA ASN A 226 -13.80 8.87 10.63
C ASN A 226 -13.56 7.75 9.62
N LEU A 227 -14.13 6.57 9.86
CA LEU A 227 -14.13 5.45 8.92
C LEU A 227 -15.47 5.40 8.21
N HIS A 228 -15.48 5.31 6.89
CA HIS A 228 -16.71 5.38 6.12
C HIS A 228 -16.72 4.48 4.88
N ILE A 229 -17.93 4.20 4.41
CA ILE A 229 -18.20 3.64 3.09
C ILE A 229 -19.09 4.65 2.36
N TYR A 230 -18.65 5.14 1.21
CA TYR A 230 -19.47 6.01 0.36
C TYR A 230 -20.71 5.26 -0.14
N GLU A 231 -21.82 5.97 -0.29
CA GLU A 231 -23.11 5.43 -0.74
C GLU A 231 -22.98 4.65 -2.05
N CYS A 232 -22.18 5.18 -2.99
CA CYS A 232 -21.90 4.53 -4.28
C CYS A 232 -21.18 3.18 -4.17
N ARG A 233 -20.69 2.81 -2.99
CA ARG A 233 -19.99 1.54 -2.67
C ARG A 233 -20.72 0.67 -1.66
N ILE A 234 -21.88 1.08 -1.15
CA ILE A 234 -22.66 0.26 -0.21
C ILE A 234 -23.08 -1.07 -0.83
N ASN A 235 -23.49 -1.09 -2.10
CA ASN A 235 -23.82 -2.33 -2.80
C ASN A 235 -22.62 -3.30 -2.88
N GLN A 236 -21.42 -2.76 -3.09
CA GLN A 236 -20.18 -3.55 -3.09
C GLN A 236 -19.86 -4.09 -1.70
N ALA A 237 -20.06 -3.29 -0.64
CA ALA A 237 -19.89 -3.75 0.73
C ALA A 237 -20.88 -4.87 1.09
N ASN A 238 -22.14 -4.73 0.69
CA ASN A 238 -23.17 -5.75 0.86
C ASN A 238 -22.86 -7.03 0.07
N GLU A 239 -22.27 -6.93 -1.13
CA GLU A 239 -21.82 -8.09 -1.92
C GLU A 239 -20.72 -8.87 -1.18
N ILE A 240 -19.76 -8.19 -0.57
CA ILE A 240 -18.71 -8.81 0.25
C ILE A 240 -19.35 -9.55 1.44
N LEU A 241 -20.26 -8.89 2.17
CA LEU A 241 -20.91 -9.45 3.36
C LEU A 241 -21.82 -10.63 3.02
N LYS A 242 -22.56 -10.57 1.90
CA LYS A 242 -23.40 -11.68 1.43
C LYS A 242 -22.59 -12.95 1.15
N ASN A 243 -21.31 -12.80 0.80
CA ASN A 243 -20.39 -13.91 0.58
C ASN A 243 -19.62 -14.33 1.85
N LYS A 244 -19.97 -13.85 3.05
CA LYS A 244 -19.24 -14.10 4.32
C LYS A 244 -18.80 -15.57 4.51
N GLU A 245 -19.70 -16.53 4.31
CA GLU A 245 -19.42 -17.96 4.46
C GLU A 245 -18.47 -18.55 3.41
N LYS A 246 -18.27 -17.85 2.28
CA LYS A 246 -17.33 -18.24 1.21
C LYS A 246 -15.99 -17.53 1.30
N GLN A 247 -15.86 -16.55 2.20
CA GLN A 247 -14.62 -15.77 2.32
C GLN A 247 -13.52 -16.62 2.94
N ILE A 248 -12.32 -16.54 2.36
CA ILE A 248 -11.11 -17.10 2.95
C ILE A 248 -10.42 -15.97 3.71
N THR A 249 -10.52 -15.98 5.04
CA THR A 249 -10.00 -14.90 5.90
C THR A 249 -8.80 -15.29 6.74
N ASN A 250 -8.44 -16.57 6.80
CA ASN A 250 -7.38 -17.10 7.67
C ASN A 250 -6.11 -17.51 6.90
N LEU A 251 -6.00 -17.14 5.63
CA LEU A 251 -4.84 -17.48 4.82
C LEU A 251 -3.64 -16.63 5.22
N ILE A 252 -2.67 -17.26 5.88
CA ILE A 252 -1.47 -16.60 6.37
C ILE A 252 -0.41 -16.54 5.27
N ASN A 253 0.21 -15.39 5.11
CA ASN A 253 1.43 -15.23 4.32
C ASN A 253 2.65 -15.61 5.16
N ASP A 254 3.48 -16.48 4.59
CA ASP A 254 4.76 -16.96 5.12
C ASP A 254 5.93 -16.67 4.16
N ASP A 255 5.74 -15.79 3.18
CA ASP A 255 6.78 -15.39 2.24
C ASP A 255 7.84 -14.52 2.92
N ASP A 256 9.08 -14.73 2.49
CA ASP A 256 10.18 -13.84 2.84
C ASP A 256 10.14 -12.57 1.98
N ILE A 257 10.67 -11.49 2.53
CA ILE A 257 10.86 -10.24 1.81
C ILE A 257 12.24 -9.69 2.13
N SER A 258 12.96 -9.29 1.09
CA SER A 258 14.32 -8.81 1.23
C SER A 258 14.53 -7.48 0.51
N PHE A 259 15.44 -6.69 1.08
CA PHE A 259 15.71 -5.33 0.67
C PHE A 259 17.21 -5.05 0.72
N PRO A 260 17.69 -4.07 -0.07
CA PRO A 260 19.05 -3.56 0.03
C PRO A 260 19.42 -3.17 1.48
N PRO A 261 20.71 -3.11 1.81
CA PRO A 261 21.14 -2.96 3.20
C PRO A 261 20.78 -1.59 3.81
N SER A 262 20.64 -0.53 3.00
CA SER A 262 20.41 0.84 3.47
C SER A 262 19.15 1.46 2.85
N LEU A 263 18.53 2.42 3.53
CA LEU A 263 17.35 3.16 3.02
C LEU A 263 17.60 3.78 1.63
N ILE A 264 18.81 4.28 1.38
CA ILE A 264 19.19 4.84 0.07
C ILE A 264 19.17 3.75 -1.01
N GLY A 265 19.74 2.58 -0.72
CA GLY A 265 19.71 1.44 -1.64
C GLY A 265 18.28 0.95 -1.89
N ILE A 266 17.44 0.92 -0.85
CA ILE A 266 16.03 0.54 -0.94
C ILE A 266 15.28 1.51 -1.85
N LYS A 267 15.41 2.82 -1.64
CA LYS A 267 14.80 3.84 -2.49
C LYS A 267 15.29 3.73 -3.94
N SER A 268 16.59 3.47 -4.13
CA SER A 268 17.17 3.28 -5.46
C SER A 268 16.59 2.06 -6.18
N LEU A 269 16.34 0.95 -5.47
CA LEU A 269 15.69 -0.22 -6.04
C LEU A 269 14.26 0.10 -6.49
N PHE A 270 13.45 0.76 -5.66
CA PHE A 270 12.10 1.16 -6.04
C PHE A 270 12.09 2.12 -7.24
N ASN A 271 13.01 3.10 -7.26
CA ASN A 271 13.17 4.00 -8.40
C ASN A 271 13.50 3.25 -9.69
N ASP A 272 14.42 2.28 -9.65
CA ASP A 272 14.79 1.50 -10.83
C ASP A 272 13.61 0.62 -11.31
N ILE A 273 12.86 0.00 -10.39
CA ILE A 273 11.66 -0.79 -10.73
C ILE A 273 10.59 0.10 -11.37
N VAL A 274 10.22 1.21 -10.73
CA VAL A 274 9.21 2.15 -11.23
C VAL A 274 9.63 2.70 -12.60
N SER A 275 10.88 3.12 -12.75
CA SER A 275 11.41 3.63 -14.03
C SER A 275 11.36 2.58 -15.13
N PHE A 276 11.73 1.33 -14.81
CA PHE A 276 11.66 0.23 -15.77
C PHE A 276 10.22 -0.02 -16.25
N LEU A 277 9.28 -0.15 -15.32
CA LEU A 277 7.87 -0.37 -15.64
C LEU A 277 7.27 0.83 -16.40
N ASP A 278 7.66 2.06 -16.07
CA ASP A 278 7.25 3.28 -16.79
C ASP A 278 7.72 3.27 -18.26
N ILE A 279 8.95 2.80 -18.53
CA ILE A 279 9.46 2.57 -19.88
C ILE A 279 8.61 1.52 -20.60
N ILE A 280 8.26 0.41 -19.93
CA ILE A 280 7.39 -0.64 -20.51
C ILE A 280 5.96 -0.14 -20.70
N ILE A 281 5.49 0.90 -20.00
CA ILE A 281 4.17 1.50 -20.22
C ILE A 281 4.17 2.44 -21.44
N THR A 282 5.24 3.22 -21.62
CA THR A 282 5.30 4.32 -22.59
C THR A 282 5.91 3.94 -23.93
N THR A 283 6.80 2.93 -23.95
CA THR A 283 7.51 2.54 -25.17
C THR A 283 6.54 1.95 -26.19
N ALA A 284 6.73 2.27 -27.47
CA ALA A 284 5.90 1.75 -28.56
C ALA A 284 5.92 0.20 -28.57
N PRO A 285 4.76 -0.49 -28.71
CA PRO A 285 4.65 -1.94 -28.55
C PRO A 285 5.69 -2.75 -29.34
N GLN A 286 6.00 -2.34 -30.57
CA GLN A 286 6.97 -2.99 -31.46
C GLN A 286 8.42 -2.95 -30.99
N LYS A 287 8.75 -2.12 -29.99
CA LYS A 287 10.09 -2.01 -29.40
C LYS A 287 10.22 -2.77 -28.06
N ILE A 288 9.12 -3.33 -27.55
CA ILE A 288 9.10 -4.09 -26.30
C ILE A 288 9.28 -5.57 -26.62
N SER A 289 10.11 -6.28 -25.85
CA SER A 289 10.38 -7.70 -26.08
C SER A 289 9.25 -8.58 -25.54
N THR A 290 9.43 -9.91 -25.60
CA THR A 290 8.52 -10.84 -24.93
C THR A 290 8.57 -10.66 -23.41
N ILE A 291 7.48 -11.03 -22.71
CA ILE A 291 7.42 -10.95 -21.24
C ILE A 291 8.59 -11.67 -20.59
N ASP A 292 9.01 -12.85 -21.08
CA ASP A 292 10.15 -13.58 -20.52
C ASP A 292 11.46 -12.75 -20.57
N LYS A 293 11.69 -12.02 -21.67
CA LYS A 293 12.88 -11.19 -21.84
C LYS A 293 12.82 -9.94 -20.97
N GLU A 294 11.65 -9.31 -20.84
CA GLU A 294 11.48 -8.14 -19.96
C GLU A 294 11.50 -8.54 -18.47
N SER A 295 10.98 -9.72 -18.11
CA SER A 295 11.10 -10.30 -16.77
C SER A 295 12.56 -10.55 -16.40
N GLU A 296 13.39 -11.05 -17.33
CA GLU A 296 14.82 -11.21 -17.08
C GLU A 296 15.53 -9.85 -16.89
N LYS A 297 15.14 -8.81 -17.65
CA LYS A 297 15.65 -7.45 -17.41
C LYS A 297 15.21 -6.89 -16.07
N LEU A 298 13.97 -7.11 -15.65
CA LEU A 298 13.49 -6.73 -14.32
C LEU A 298 14.29 -7.47 -13.24
N LYS A 299 14.55 -8.77 -13.42
CA LYS A 299 15.38 -9.58 -12.51
C LYS A 299 16.80 -9.03 -12.40
N ASN A 300 17.39 -8.56 -13.51
CA ASN A 300 18.70 -7.91 -13.50
C ASN A 300 18.74 -6.62 -12.64
N ILE A 301 17.61 -5.92 -12.47
CA ILE A 301 17.52 -4.80 -11.52
C ILE A 301 17.67 -5.31 -10.08
N PHE A 302 16.99 -6.39 -9.71
CA PHE A 302 17.16 -6.99 -8.38
C PHE A 302 18.60 -7.47 -8.14
N VAL A 303 19.22 -8.10 -9.14
CA VAL A 303 20.63 -8.53 -9.08
C VAL A 303 21.57 -7.33 -8.90
N LYS A 304 21.36 -6.23 -9.64
CA LYS A 304 22.12 -4.97 -9.47
C LYS A 304 22.08 -4.45 -8.04
N HIS A 305 20.95 -4.64 -7.36
CA HIS A 305 20.74 -4.23 -5.96
C HIS A 305 21.10 -5.31 -4.93
N ALA A 306 21.73 -6.40 -5.37
CA ALA A 306 22.12 -7.56 -4.56
C ALA A 306 20.93 -8.24 -3.84
N ILE A 307 19.78 -8.31 -4.51
CA ILE A 307 18.56 -8.92 -3.99
C ILE A 307 18.22 -10.20 -4.74
N ASN A 308 18.01 -11.28 -3.98
CA ASN A 308 17.51 -12.53 -4.54
C ASN A 308 16.02 -12.38 -4.88
N THR A 309 15.61 -13.00 -5.99
CA THR A 309 14.22 -13.02 -6.47
C THR A 309 13.48 -14.31 -6.07
N GLU A 310 14.21 -15.37 -5.71
CA GLU A 310 13.62 -16.60 -5.23
C GLU A 310 12.94 -16.39 -3.87
N ARG A 311 11.66 -16.78 -3.77
CA ARG A 311 10.82 -16.62 -2.57
C ARG A 311 10.83 -15.21 -1.97
N ASN A 312 11.05 -14.19 -2.80
CA ASN A 312 11.04 -12.80 -2.38
C ASN A 312 9.72 -12.15 -2.76
N LEU A 313 8.94 -11.75 -1.77
CA LEU A 313 7.65 -11.12 -1.97
C LEU A 313 7.74 -9.80 -2.77
N LEU A 314 8.83 -9.04 -2.62
CA LEU A 314 9.06 -7.82 -3.41
C LEU A 314 9.24 -8.12 -4.91
N TRP A 315 9.87 -9.25 -5.25
CA TRP A 315 9.95 -9.73 -6.63
C TRP A 315 8.55 -10.06 -7.16
N GLY A 316 7.73 -10.76 -6.38
CA GLY A 316 6.34 -11.07 -6.74
C GLY A 316 5.51 -9.83 -7.07
N TYR A 317 5.67 -8.75 -6.29
CA TYR A 317 5.00 -7.47 -6.57
C TYR A 317 5.42 -6.85 -7.90
N ALA A 318 6.74 -6.81 -8.16
CA ALA A 318 7.28 -6.25 -9.38
C ALA A 318 6.91 -7.09 -10.62
N GLU A 319 6.98 -8.42 -10.52
CA GLU A 319 6.59 -9.36 -11.57
C GLU A 319 5.09 -9.27 -11.88
N ALA A 320 4.23 -9.21 -10.86
CA ALA A 320 2.79 -9.06 -11.04
C ALA A 320 2.41 -7.73 -11.70
N ALA A 321 3.09 -6.62 -11.33
CA ALA A 321 2.90 -5.34 -11.99
C ALA A 321 3.32 -5.38 -13.47
N LEU A 322 4.46 -6.00 -13.80
CA LEU A 322 4.91 -6.22 -15.18
C LEU A 322 3.90 -7.07 -15.97
N SER A 323 3.48 -8.20 -15.41
CA SER A 323 2.51 -9.11 -16.01
C SER A 323 1.17 -8.40 -16.30
N TYR A 324 0.73 -7.53 -15.39
CA TYR A 324 -0.46 -6.70 -15.60
C TYR A 324 -0.29 -5.67 -16.73
N ILE A 325 0.89 -5.06 -16.87
CA ILE A 325 1.18 -4.21 -18.04
C ILE A 325 1.06 -5.03 -19.32
N TYR A 326 1.57 -6.27 -19.32
CA TYR A 326 1.51 -7.15 -20.47
C TYR A 326 0.07 -7.55 -20.85
N GLN A 327 -0.76 -7.85 -19.86
CA GLN A 327 -2.19 -8.08 -20.07
C GLN A 327 -2.86 -6.87 -20.73
N LYS A 328 -2.61 -5.67 -20.21
CA LYS A 328 -3.29 -4.46 -20.71
C LYS A 328 -2.77 -3.92 -22.04
N ARG A 329 -1.49 -4.14 -22.36
CA ARG A 329 -0.88 -3.59 -23.58
C ARG A 329 -0.77 -4.61 -24.72
N PHE A 330 -0.72 -5.90 -24.41
CA PHE A 330 -0.43 -6.96 -25.38
C PHE A 330 -1.40 -8.14 -25.30
N ASN A 331 -2.47 -8.05 -24.50
CA ASN A 331 -3.47 -9.11 -24.30
C ASN A 331 -2.86 -10.45 -23.89
N GLN A 332 -1.78 -10.42 -23.09
CA GLN A 332 -1.16 -11.63 -22.55
C GLN A 332 -1.78 -11.99 -21.19
N PRO A 333 -2.02 -13.27 -20.90
CA PRO A 333 -2.52 -13.68 -19.60
C PRO A 333 -1.53 -13.32 -18.48
N ILE A 334 -2.05 -13.02 -17.29
CA ILE A 334 -1.21 -12.91 -16.09
C ILE A 334 -0.52 -14.25 -15.87
N SER A 335 0.81 -14.22 -15.91
CA SER A 335 1.70 -15.35 -15.64
C SER A 335 2.82 -14.88 -14.72
N LEU A 336 3.06 -15.63 -13.65
CA LEU A 336 4.10 -15.37 -12.66
C LEU A 336 5.02 -16.58 -12.58
N THR A 337 6.32 -16.33 -12.41
CA THR A 337 7.32 -17.37 -12.13
C THR A 337 7.62 -17.46 -10.63
N ALA A 338 7.26 -16.43 -9.86
CA ALA A 338 7.45 -16.41 -8.42
C ALA A 338 6.67 -17.54 -7.72
N ALA A 339 7.40 -18.43 -7.07
CA ALA A 339 6.83 -19.45 -6.18
C ALA A 339 6.63 -18.85 -4.78
N LEU A 340 5.50 -18.18 -4.58
CA LEU A 340 5.11 -17.53 -3.33
C LEU A 340 3.94 -18.25 -2.65
N SER A 341 3.58 -17.79 -1.45
CA SER A 341 2.53 -18.36 -0.60
C SER A 341 1.15 -18.33 -1.27
N ASN A 342 0.25 -19.13 -0.70
CA ASN A 342 -1.14 -19.16 -1.14
C ASN A 342 -1.85 -17.81 -0.95
N ASP A 343 -1.48 -17.01 0.06
CA ASP A 343 -2.08 -15.68 0.29
C ASP A 343 -1.84 -14.76 -0.90
N PHE A 344 -0.57 -14.65 -1.34
CA PHE A 344 -0.19 -13.90 -2.52
C PHE A 344 -0.85 -14.47 -3.79
N ASN A 345 -0.69 -15.77 -4.04
CA ASN A 345 -1.18 -16.40 -5.27
C ASN A 345 -2.70 -16.31 -5.41
N LEU A 346 -3.46 -16.46 -4.33
CA LEU A 346 -4.91 -16.30 -4.34
C LEU A 346 -5.27 -14.86 -4.74
N SER A 347 -4.64 -13.87 -4.11
CA SER A 347 -4.93 -12.46 -4.37
C SER A 347 -4.74 -12.03 -5.82
N VAL A 348 -3.80 -12.66 -6.54
CA VAL A 348 -3.51 -12.42 -7.97
C VAL A 348 -4.40 -13.27 -8.87
N SER A 349 -4.51 -14.58 -8.62
CA SER A 349 -5.20 -15.52 -9.50
C SER A 349 -6.72 -15.35 -9.48
N SER A 350 -7.31 -15.02 -8.32
CA SER A 350 -8.74 -14.77 -8.17
C SER A 350 -9.11 -13.30 -8.35
N ASN A 351 -8.16 -12.43 -8.73
CA ASN A 351 -8.42 -11.00 -8.82
C ASN A 351 -9.38 -10.67 -9.97
N TYR A 352 -10.33 -9.77 -9.74
CA TYR A 352 -11.27 -9.31 -10.77
C TYR A 352 -10.58 -8.68 -12.00
N PHE A 353 -9.39 -8.11 -11.82
CA PHE A 353 -8.60 -7.49 -12.90
C PHE A 353 -7.67 -8.48 -13.63
N ASN A 354 -7.64 -9.74 -13.22
CA ASN A 354 -7.03 -10.83 -13.97
C ASN A 354 -8.04 -11.34 -15.01
N GLU A 355 -7.77 -11.17 -16.30
CA GLU A 355 -8.76 -11.48 -17.35
C GLU A 355 -9.08 -12.97 -17.45
N ASN A 356 -8.16 -13.85 -17.02
CA ASN A 356 -8.39 -15.29 -16.93
C ASN A 356 -9.33 -15.69 -15.78
N SER A 357 -9.53 -14.83 -14.78
CA SER A 357 -10.44 -15.12 -13.66
C SER A 357 -11.90 -14.90 -14.05
N LYS A 358 -12.15 -14.06 -15.06
CA LYS A 358 -13.51 -13.74 -15.56
C LYS A 358 -14.18 -14.90 -16.28
N GLU A 359 -13.43 -15.91 -16.71
CA GLU A 359 -13.98 -17.15 -17.25
C GLU A 359 -14.39 -18.15 -16.15
N ARG A 360 -14.07 -17.87 -14.87
CA ARG A 360 -14.25 -18.78 -13.72
C ARG A 360 -15.18 -18.26 -12.61
N ILE A 361 -15.70 -17.04 -12.74
CA ILE A 361 -16.63 -16.37 -11.80
C ILE A 361 -17.92 -16.09 -12.55
#